data_AF-A0A1A1ZCE5-F1
#
_entry.id   AF-A0A1A1ZCE5-F1
#
_cell.length_a   1.000
_cell.length_b   1.000
_cell.length_c   1.000
_cell.angle_alpha   90.00
_cell.angle_beta   90.00
_cell.angle_gamma   90.00
#
_symmetry.space_group_name_H-M   'P 1'
#
loop_
_entity.id
_entity.type
_entity.pdbx_description
1 polymer ?
#
loop_
_entity_poly.entity_id
_entity_poly.type
_entity_poly.pdbx_seq_one_letter_code
_entity_poly.pdbx_strand_id
1 'polypeptide(L)'
;MTVRSGPRAARRPGRPVGADAAQTRERILHAAYEVINERGYAAATFQEIANRSGLSRPTLNYYFASREELYSALLQQAHDVVVSCIRVAKQHEGTLDRLHAYIDAVVAVWHRDQAVVGFLANARLEAYRHPGLPAATVAATRGFLGEVVTEAIARREVSPYTEPATLVELLYAMMWGVGAYSGWQGRPVDVPAIAKQLHQVIGNGLLSIADRDR
;
A
#
# COMPACT_ATOMS: atom_id res chain seq x y z
N MET A 1 54.16 -46.28 4.07
CA MET A 1 52.80 -45.96 3.58
C MET A 1 52.07 -45.23 4.69
N THR A 2 51.95 -43.91 4.60
CA THR A 2 51.34 -43.09 5.66
C THR A 2 50.29 -42.20 5.00
N VAL A 3 49.01 -42.54 5.17
CA VAL A 3 47.88 -41.80 4.63
C VAL A 3 47.61 -40.59 5.53
N ARG A 4 47.80 -39.37 5.03
CA ARG A 4 47.38 -38.14 5.70
C ARG A 4 45.90 -37.91 5.42
N SER A 5 45.07 -38.04 6.45
CA SER A 5 43.66 -37.67 6.43
C SER A 5 43.50 -36.15 6.37
N GLY A 6 42.92 -35.64 5.28
CA GLY A 6 42.59 -34.23 5.11
C GLY A 6 41.38 -33.81 5.97
N PRO A 7 41.27 -32.52 6.36
CA PRO A 7 40.19 -32.04 7.21
C PRO A 7 38.85 -32.02 6.44
N ARG A 8 37.83 -32.64 7.05
CA ARG A 8 36.44 -32.67 6.55
C ARG A 8 35.88 -31.25 6.52
N ALA A 9 35.53 -30.76 5.32
CA ALA A 9 34.83 -29.49 5.14
C ALA A 9 33.54 -29.46 5.97
N ALA A 10 33.41 -28.48 6.85
CA ALA A 10 32.22 -28.26 7.65
C ALA A 10 31.04 -27.92 6.72
N ARG A 11 29.99 -28.75 6.75
CA ARG A 11 28.73 -28.49 6.05
C ARG A 11 28.12 -27.21 6.61
N ARG A 12 27.94 -26.21 5.75
CA ARG A 12 27.22 -24.96 6.07
C ARG A 12 25.82 -25.31 6.60
N PRO A 13 25.35 -24.68 7.69
CA PRO A 13 23.98 -24.90 8.17
C PRO A 13 22.98 -24.58 7.06
N GLY A 14 22.12 -25.54 6.72
CA GLY A 14 21.03 -25.31 5.77
C GLY A 14 20.06 -24.24 6.29
N ARG A 15 19.56 -23.38 5.41
CA ARG A 15 18.58 -22.35 5.74
C ARG A 15 17.31 -23.01 6.32
N PRO A 16 16.67 -22.44 7.37
CA PRO A 16 15.48 -23.04 7.99
C PRO A 16 14.36 -23.22 6.95
N VAL A 17 13.75 -24.41 6.92
CA VAL A 17 12.70 -24.78 5.94
C VAL A 17 11.53 -23.78 5.90
N GLY A 18 11.21 -23.13 7.03
CA GLY A 18 10.14 -22.13 7.11
C GLY A 18 10.46 -20.78 6.42
N ALA A 19 11.73 -20.41 6.29
CA ALA A 19 12.12 -19.16 5.64
C ALA A 19 11.87 -19.20 4.11
N ASP A 20 12.02 -20.39 3.51
CA ASP A 20 11.81 -20.60 2.08
C ASP A 20 10.31 -20.57 1.73
N ALA A 21 9.47 -21.12 2.62
CA ALA A 21 8.02 -21.11 2.45
C ALA A 21 7.44 -19.69 2.54
N ALA A 22 7.88 -18.89 3.51
CA ALA A 22 7.43 -17.50 3.66
C ALA A 22 7.84 -16.65 2.44
N GLN A 23 9.10 -16.78 1.99
CA GLN A 23 9.61 -16.06 0.83
C GLN A 23 8.88 -16.48 -0.47
N THR A 24 8.56 -17.76 -0.61
CA THR A 24 7.76 -18.25 -1.76
C THR A 24 6.34 -17.70 -1.71
N ARG A 25 5.71 -17.65 -0.54
CA ARG A 25 4.39 -17.06 -0.35
C ARG A 25 4.37 -15.58 -0.71
N GLU A 26 5.37 -14.80 -0.28
CA GLU A 26 5.52 -13.39 -0.65
C GLU A 26 5.69 -13.21 -2.17
N ARG A 27 6.48 -14.06 -2.83
CA ARG A 27 6.62 -14.04 -4.29
C ARG A 27 5.31 -14.28 -5.02
N ILE A 28 4.47 -15.19 -4.52
CA ILE A 28 3.13 -15.45 -5.09
C ILE A 28 2.25 -14.21 -4.93
N LEU A 29 2.24 -13.60 -3.74
CA LEU A 29 1.43 -12.41 -3.46
C LEU A 29 1.85 -11.21 -4.32
N HIS A 30 3.16 -10.97 -4.45
CA HIS A 30 3.69 -9.93 -5.32
C HIS A 30 3.28 -10.13 -6.78
N ALA A 31 3.47 -11.35 -7.32
CA ALA A 31 3.04 -11.68 -8.67
C ALA A 31 1.51 -11.52 -8.86
N ALA A 32 0.73 -11.82 -7.82
CA ALA A 32 -0.71 -11.64 -7.85
C ALA A 32 -1.11 -10.15 -7.87
N TYR A 33 -0.43 -9.28 -7.12
CA TYR A 33 -0.65 -7.83 -7.20
C TYR A 33 -0.43 -7.31 -8.63
N GLU A 34 0.67 -7.68 -9.27
CA GLU A 34 0.97 -7.25 -10.63
C GLU A 34 -0.12 -7.71 -11.63
N VAL A 35 -0.46 -9.00 -11.62
CA VAL A 35 -1.46 -9.55 -12.54
C VAL A 35 -2.84 -8.91 -12.32
N ILE A 36 -3.25 -8.69 -11.07
CA ILE A 36 -4.53 -8.06 -10.75
C ILE A 36 -4.53 -6.58 -11.14
N ASN A 37 -3.42 -5.85 -10.95
CA ASN A 37 -3.33 -4.46 -11.37
C ASN A 37 -3.40 -4.31 -12.89
N GLU A 38 -2.81 -5.24 -13.65
CA GLU A 38 -2.80 -5.21 -15.11
C GLU A 38 -4.16 -5.59 -15.72
N ARG A 39 -4.89 -6.53 -15.11
CA ARG A 39 -6.06 -7.18 -15.74
C ARG A 39 -7.37 -6.99 -14.99
N GLY A 40 -7.31 -6.43 -13.78
CA GLY A 40 -8.40 -6.42 -12.83
C GLY A 40 -8.57 -7.76 -12.12
N TYR A 41 -9.35 -7.75 -11.03
CA TYR A 41 -9.59 -8.96 -10.25
C TYR A 41 -10.22 -10.05 -11.13
N ALA A 42 -11.37 -9.78 -11.77
CA ALA A 42 -12.17 -10.76 -12.52
C ALA A 42 -11.36 -11.60 -13.53
N ALA A 43 -10.48 -10.96 -14.30
CA ALA A 43 -9.72 -11.61 -15.37
C ALA A 43 -8.40 -12.27 -14.91
N ALA A 44 -7.93 -12.02 -13.68
CA ALA A 44 -6.70 -12.62 -13.17
C ALA A 44 -6.86 -14.13 -12.94
N THR A 45 -5.96 -14.94 -13.52
CA THR A 45 -5.97 -16.39 -13.35
C THR A 45 -4.80 -16.90 -12.52
N PHE A 46 -5.00 -17.99 -11.78
CA PHE A 46 -3.91 -18.63 -11.03
C PHE A 46 -2.78 -19.14 -11.94
N GLN A 47 -3.09 -19.46 -13.21
CA GLN A 47 -2.06 -19.88 -14.16
C GLN A 47 -1.11 -18.72 -14.49
N GLU A 48 -1.65 -17.51 -14.69
CA GLU A 48 -0.85 -16.32 -14.96
C GLU A 48 -0.02 -15.91 -13.74
N ILE A 49 -0.59 -16.01 -12.54
CA ILE A 49 0.12 -15.72 -11.29
C ILE A 49 1.26 -16.73 -11.08
N ALA A 50 1.03 -18.01 -11.36
CA ALA A 50 2.07 -19.04 -11.32
C ALA A 50 3.21 -18.70 -12.31
N ASN A 51 2.86 -18.38 -13.56
CA ASN A 51 3.84 -17.98 -14.58
C ASN A 51 4.64 -16.74 -14.15
N ARG A 52 3.96 -15.71 -13.61
CA ARG A 52 4.60 -14.45 -13.17
C ARG A 52 5.50 -14.65 -11.96
N SER A 53 5.09 -15.48 -11.00
CA SER A 53 5.91 -15.82 -9.82
C SER A 53 7.08 -16.76 -10.16
N GLY A 54 7.12 -17.32 -11.37
CA GLY A 54 8.10 -18.33 -11.77
C GLY A 54 7.90 -19.68 -11.08
N LEU A 55 6.66 -19.99 -10.69
CA LEU A 55 6.27 -21.21 -9.99
C LEU A 55 5.30 -22.04 -10.85
N SER A 56 5.13 -23.31 -10.47
CA SER A 56 4.15 -24.17 -11.13
C SER A 56 2.73 -23.94 -10.59
N ARG A 57 1.71 -24.21 -11.41
CA ARG A 57 0.30 -24.16 -10.99
C ARG A 57 0.01 -25.08 -9.78
N PRO A 58 0.54 -26.32 -9.70
CA PRO A 58 0.45 -27.14 -8.49
C PRO A 58 1.10 -26.52 -7.26
N THR A 59 2.29 -25.91 -7.41
CA THR A 59 2.95 -25.20 -6.30
C THR A 59 2.09 -24.05 -5.78
N LEU A 60 1.49 -23.26 -6.66
CA LEU A 60 0.61 -22.18 -6.24
C LEU A 60 -0.63 -22.70 -5.49
N ASN A 61 -1.26 -23.78 -5.98
CA ASN A 61 -2.38 -24.45 -5.28
C ASN A 61 -2.00 -25.00 -3.91
N TYR A 62 -0.73 -25.33 -3.67
CA TYR A 62 -0.26 -25.75 -2.35
C TYR A 62 -0.27 -24.60 -1.34
N TYR A 63 0.00 -23.36 -1.78
CA TYR A 63 0.00 -22.18 -0.91
C TYR A 63 -1.37 -21.52 -0.76
N PHE A 64 -2.22 -21.63 -1.77
CA PHE A 64 -3.55 -21.02 -1.79
C PHE A 64 -4.55 -22.00 -2.42
N ALA A 65 -5.51 -22.46 -1.64
CA ALA A 65 -6.51 -23.44 -2.06
C ALA A 65 -7.57 -22.83 -3.00
N SER A 66 -7.83 -21.52 -2.87
CA SER A 66 -8.79 -20.83 -3.72
C SER A 66 -8.36 -19.40 -4.06
N ARG A 67 -9.04 -18.83 -5.06
CA ARG A 67 -8.82 -17.44 -5.48
C ARG A 67 -9.25 -16.44 -4.43
N GLU A 68 -10.29 -16.75 -3.69
CA GLU A 68 -10.81 -15.98 -2.57
C GLU A 68 -9.80 -15.97 -1.41
N GLU A 69 -9.14 -17.10 -1.14
CA GLU A 69 -8.08 -17.18 -0.12
C GLU A 69 -6.88 -16.31 -0.51
N LEU A 70 -6.41 -16.43 -1.76
CA LEU A 70 -5.33 -15.58 -2.27
C LEU A 70 -5.69 -14.09 -2.19
N TYR A 71 -6.90 -13.73 -2.61
CA TYR A 71 -7.35 -12.35 -2.58
C TYR A 71 -7.50 -11.80 -1.16
N SER A 72 -8.00 -12.62 -0.23
CA SER A 72 -8.08 -12.25 1.19
C SER A 72 -6.69 -12.00 1.77
N ALA A 73 -5.70 -12.81 1.40
CA ALA A 73 -4.31 -12.59 1.80
C ALA A 73 -3.73 -11.29 1.22
N LEU A 74 -4.04 -10.96 -0.04
CA LEU A 74 -3.63 -9.69 -0.66
C LEU A 74 -4.25 -8.48 0.04
N LEU A 75 -5.54 -8.55 0.38
CA LEU A 75 -6.22 -7.50 1.15
C LEU A 75 -5.62 -7.34 2.54
N GLN A 76 -5.31 -8.44 3.23
CA GLN A 76 -4.70 -8.40 4.55
C GLN A 76 -3.31 -7.76 4.49
N GLN A 77 -2.45 -8.17 3.56
CA GLN A 77 -1.12 -7.58 3.41
C GLN A 77 -1.20 -6.08 3.04
N ALA A 78 -2.15 -5.71 2.17
CA ALA A 78 -2.39 -4.31 1.83
C ALA A 78 -2.88 -3.50 3.04
N HIS A 79 -3.76 -4.06 3.85
CA HIS A 79 -4.21 -3.47 5.11
C HIS A 79 -3.05 -3.28 6.10
N ASP A 80 -2.18 -4.28 6.27
CA ASP A 80 -1.04 -4.20 7.17
C ASP A 80 -0.04 -3.10 6.75
N VAL A 81 0.12 -2.90 5.44
CA VAL A 81 0.90 -1.79 4.87
C VAL A 81 0.28 -0.44 5.25
N VAL A 82 -1.03 -0.27 5.10
CA VAL A 82 -1.75 0.96 5.50
C VAL A 82 -1.58 1.21 7.00
N VAL A 83 -1.79 0.19 7.84
CA VAL A 83 -1.63 0.29 9.30
C VAL A 83 -0.19 0.69 9.65
N SER A 84 0.81 0.15 8.96
CA SER A 84 2.20 0.52 9.15
C SER A 84 2.46 2.00 8.83
N CYS A 85 1.89 2.52 7.74
CA CYS A 85 1.99 3.94 7.38
C CYS A 85 1.31 4.85 8.42
N ILE A 86 0.11 4.47 8.88
CA ILE A 86 -0.60 5.17 9.96
C ILE A 86 0.24 5.19 11.23
N ARG A 87 0.88 4.07 11.58
CA ARG A 87 1.73 3.97 12.77
C ARG A 87 2.94 4.89 12.70
N VAL A 88 3.57 5.04 11.54
CA VAL A 88 4.65 6.02 11.32
C VAL A 88 4.12 7.44 11.52
N ALA A 89 3.00 7.77 10.88
CA ALA A 89 2.38 9.09 11.00
C ALA A 89 2.02 9.45 12.44
N LYS A 90 1.48 8.51 13.22
CA LYS A 90 1.10 8.69 14.63
C LYS A 90 2.28 8.95 15.57
N GLN A 91 3.53 8.85 15.12
CA GLN A 91 4.68 9.25 15.93
C GLN A 91 4.88 10.77 16.00
N HIS A 92 4.14 11.53 15.19
CA HIS A 92 4.19 12.99 15.15
C HIS A 92 3.04 13.61 15.95
N GLU A 93 3.27 14.77 16.55
CA GLU A 93 2.29 15.45 17.41
C GLU A 93 1.38 16.42 16.64
N GLY A 94 1.90 17.15 15.65
CA GLY A 94 1.15 18.16 14.88
C GLY A 94 0.28 17.55 13.77
N THR A 95 -0.89 18.14 13.52
CA THR A 95 -1.80 17.69 12.44
C THR A 95 -1.11 17.65 11.09
N LEU A 96 -0.44 18.75 10.72
CA LEU A 96 0.23 18.88 9.44
C LEU A 96 1.37 17.85 9.31
N ASP A 97 2.17 17.68 10.36
CA ASP A 97 3.27 16.71 10.40
C ASP A 97 2.77 15.27 10.26
N ARG A 98 1.66 14.92 10.92
CA ARG A 98 1.04 13.59 10.79
C ARG A 98 0.57 13.32 9.36
N LEU A 99 -0.04 14.31 8.70
CA LEU A 99 -0.47 14.19 7.30
C LEU A 99 0.72 14.03 6.37
N HIS A 100 1.77 14.84 6.55
CA HIS A 100 3.02 14.73 5.77
C HIS A 100 3.71 13.38 5.98
N ALA A 101 3.88 12.95 7.23
CA ALA A 101 4.50 11.68 7.56
C ALA A 101 3.73 10.47 7.00
N TYR A 102 2.40 10.55 6.92
CA TYR A 102 1.61 9.51 6.25
C TYR A 102 1.90 9.46 4.75
N ILE A 103 1.93 10.62 4.08
CA ILE A 103 2.25 10.71 2.64
C ILE A 103 3.66 10.16 2.38
N ASP A 104 4.65 10.57 3.18
CA ASP A 104 6.03 10.09 3.08
C ASP A 104 6.13 8.57 3.28
N ALA A 105 5.38 8.02 4.24
CA ALA A 105 5.35 6.58 4.47
C ALA A 105 4.77 5.82 3.27
N VAL A 106 3.72 6.34 2.63
CA VAL A 106 3.14 5.75 1.42
C VAL A 106 4.12 5.84 0.25
N VAL A 107 4.82 6.97 0.07
CA VAL A 107 5.87 7.14 -0.95
C VAL A 107 7.03 6.17 -0.72
N ALA A 108 7.44 5.95 0.53
CA ALA A 108 8.47 4.98 0.87
C ALA A 108 8.05 3.54 0.51
N VAL A 109 6.77 3.20 0.72
CA VAL A 109 6.20 1.92 0.26
C VAL A 109 6.21 1.85 -1.27
N TRP A 110 5.79 2.90 -1.98
CA TRP A 110 5.83 2.95 -3.44
C TRP A 110 7.22 2.68 -4.01
N HIS A 111 8.28 3.25 -3.41
CA HIS A 111 9.66 3.00 -3.84
C HIS A 111 10.11 1.56 -3.60
N ARG A 112 9.55 0.89 -2.59
CA ARG A 112 9.86 -0.52 -2.28
C ARG A 112 9.06 -1.49 -3.14
N ASP A 113 7.78 -1.22 -3.32
CA ASP A 113 6.81 -2.11 -3.96
C ASP A 113 5.65 -1.28 -4.55
N GLN A 114 5.74 -1.01 -5.85
CA GLN A 114 4.72 -0.26 -6.59
C GLN A 114 3.43 -1.07 -6.77
N ALA A 115 3.53 -2.40 -6.81
CA ALA A 115 2.39 -3.27 -7.10
C ALA A 115 1.39 -3.27 -5.94
N VAL A 116 1.88 -3.28 -4.69
CA VAL A 116 1.03 -3.15 -3.49
C VAL A 116 0.26 -1.83 -3.47
N VAL A 117 0.91 -0.71 -3.79
CA VAL A 117 0.27 0.62 -3.78
C VAL A 117 -0.75 0.75 -4.92
N GLY A 118 -0.43 0.23 -6.10
CA GLY A 118 -1.39 0.14 -7.21
C GLY A 118 -2.62 -0.69 -6.82
N PHE A 119 -2.41 -1.82 -6.13
CA PHE A 119 -3.51 -2.66 -5.66
C PHE A 119 -4.36 -1.94 -4.62
N LEU A 120 -3.74 -1.23 -3.68
CA LEU A 120 -4.46 -0.43 -2.68
C LEU A 120 -5.40 0.60 -3.33
N ALA A 121 -4.96 1.25 -4.42
CA ALA A 121 -5.78 2.19 -5.18
C ALA A 121 -6.94 1.49 -5.91
N ASN A 122 -6.68 0.33 -6.51
CA ASN A 122 -7.67 -0.43 -7.27
C ASN A 122 -8.68 -1.19 -6.38
N ALA A 123 -8.27 -1.64 -5.20
CA ALA A 123 -9.10 -2.42 -4.29
C ALA A 123 -10.39 -1.71 -3.90
N ARG A 124 -10.39 -0.36 -3.85
CA ARG A 124 -11.61 0.43 -3.62
C ARG A 124 -12.60 0.31 -4.78
N LEU A 125 -12.11 0.41 -6.02
CA LEU A 125 -12.95 0.23 -7.21
C LEU A 125 -13.55 -1.18 -7.23
N GLU A 126 -12.75 -2.18 -6.88
CA GLU A 126 -13.21 -3.56 -6.89
C GLU A 126 -14.15 -3.88 -5.72
N ALA A 127 -14.01 -3.22 -4.57
CA ALA A 127 -15.01 -3.29 -3.50
C ALA A 127 -16.36 -2.68 -3.92
N TYR A 128 -16.38 -1.64 -4.76
CA TYR A 128 -17.64 -1.15 -5.35
C TYR A 128 -18.25 -2.15 -6.33
N ARG A 129 -17.43 -2.83 -7.15
CA ARG A 129 -17.90 -3.84 -8.11
C ARG A 129 -18.29 -5.16 -7.44
N HIS A 130 -17.73 -5.44 -6.27
CA HIS A 130 -17.94 -6.67 -5.50
C HIS A 130 -18.14 -6.33 -4.01
N PRO A 131 -19.38 -6.02 -3.59
CA PRO A 131 -19.70 -5.55 -2.23
C PRO A 131 -19.32 -6.52 -1.09
N GLY A 132 -19.00 -7.77 -1.41
CA GLY A 132 -18.52 -8.77 -0.45
C GLY A 132 -17.02 -8.70 -0.13
N LEU A 133 -16.25 -7.82 -0.80
CA LEU A 133 -14.83 -7.66 -0.54
C LEU A 133 -14.59 -6.64 0.58
N PRO A 134 -13.78 -6.97 1.61
CA PRO A 134 -13.49 -6.07 2.72
C PRO A 134 -12.85 -4.75 2.25
N ALA A 135 -13.43 -3.63 2.62
CA ALA A 135 -12.85 -2.29 2.46
C ALA A 135 -12.01 -1.86 3.68
N ALA A 136 -11.33 -2.82 4.33
CA ALA A 136 -10.62 -2.59 5.59
C ALA A 136 -9.55 -1.50 5.50
N THR A 137 -8.83 -1.43 4.38
CA THR A 137 -7.85 -0.37 4.08
C THR A 137 -8.49 1.02 4.05
N VAL A 138 -9.68 1.14 3.48
CA VAL A 138 -10.47 2.38 3.43
C VAL A 138 -10.89 2.79 4.84
N ALA A 139 -11.44 1.84 5.60
CA ALA A 139 -11.88 2.08 6.97
C ALA A 139 -10.72 2.54 7.87
N ALA A 140 -9.57 1.86 7.82
CA ALA A 140 -8.38 2.21 8.60
C ALA A 140 -7.89 3.64 8.29
N THR A 141 -7.79 3.97 7.00
CA THR A 141 -7.33 5.29 6.56
C THR A 141 -8.29 6.40 6.95
N ARG A 142 -9.60 6.20 6.75
CA ARG A 142 -10.63 7.16 7.15
C ARG A 142 -10.68 7.37 8.66
N GLY A 143 -10.54 6.29 9.43
CA GLY A 143 -10.45 6.36 10.89
C GLY A 143 -9.29 7.23 11.34
N PHE A 144 -8.10 7.01 10.78
CA PHE A 144 -6.93 7.84 11.05
C PHE A 144 -7.14 9.32 10.69
N LEU A 145 -7.67 9.62 9.50
CA LEU A 145 -7.96 11.00 9.09
C LEU A 145 -9.01 11.66 10.00
N GLY A 146 -10.02 10.90 10.44
CA GLY A 146 -11.02 11.36 11.40
C GLY A 146 -10.43 11.74 12.75
N GLU A 147 -9.50 10.93 13.28
CA GLU A 147 -8.75 11.26 14.49
C GLU A 147 -7.96 12.57 14.31
N VAL A 148 -7.19 12.67 13.21
CA VAL A 148 -6.38 13.86 12.90
C VAL A 148 -7.23 15.12 12.80
N VAL A 149 -8.34 15.07 12.06
CA VAL A 149 -9.24 16.22 11.88
C VAL A 149 -9.90 16.62 13.21
N THR A 150 -10.32 15.65 14.01
CA THR A 150 -10.94 15.91 15.31
C THR A 150 -9.97 16.63 16.24
N GLU A 151 -8.71 16.18 16.30
CA GLU A 151 -7.66 16.83 17.07
C GLU A 151 -7.34 18.24 16.56
N ALA A 152 -7.28 18.43 15.24
CA ALA A 152 -7.02 19.72 14.61
C ALA A 152 -8.09 20.76 14.98
N ILE A 153 -9.37 20.35 14.99
CA ILE A 153 -10.49 21.21 15.42
C ILE A 153 -10.37 21.55 16.90
N ALA A 154 -10.08 20.55 17.75
CA ALA A 154 -9.93 20.76 19.19
C ALA A 154 -8.80 21.75 19.52
N ARG A 155 -7.71 21.71 18.74
CA ARG A 155 -6.56 22.63 18.85
C ARG A 155 -6.75 23.96 18.13
N ARG A 156 -7.88 24.16 17.44
CA ARG A 156 -8.18 25.35 16.62
C ARG A 156 -7.18 25.60 15.48
N GLU A 157 -6.58 24.53 14.96
CA GLU A 157 -5.68 24.57 13.80
C GLU A 157 -6.46 24.69 12.47
N VAL A 158 -7.75 24.31 12.48
CA VAL A 158 -8.68 24.44 11.36
C VAL A 158 -9.92 25.22 11.79
N SER A 159 -10.60 25.83 10.82
CA SER A 159 -11.80 26.64 11.07
C SER A 159 -12.86 25.84 11.84
N PRO A 160 -13.46 26.38 12.91
CA PRO A 160 -14.49 25.69 13.69
C PRO A 160 -15.80 25.47 12.92
N TYR A 161 -15.99 26.15 11.79
CA TYR A 161 -17.12 25.95 10.88
C TYR A 161 -16.90 24.82 9.86
N THR A 162 -15.74 24.16 9.92
CA THR A 162 -15.43 23.03 9.05
C THR A 162 -16.25 21.83 9.47
N GLU A 163 -16.99 21.24 8.53
CA GLU A 163 -17.66 19.96 8.74
C GLU A 163 -16.60 18.83 8.77
N PRO A 164 -16.40 18.14 9.91
CA PRO A 164 -15.31 17.16 10.05
C PRO A 164 -15.42 16.03 9.03
N ALA A 165 -16.64 15.54 8.78
CA ALA A 165 -16.85 14.45 7.84
C ALA A 165 -16.47 14.87 6.42
N THR A 166 -16.83 16.09 6.01
CA THR A 166 -16.48 16.62 4.69
C THR A 166 -14.98 16.81 4.53
N LEU A 167 -14.28 17.30 5.57
CA LEU A 167 -12.83 17.45 5.52
C LEU A 167 -12.12 16.09 5.43
N VAL A 168 -12.59 15.07 6.16
CA VAL A 168 -12.06 13.70 6.04
C VAL A 168 -12.23 13.15 4.63
N GLU A 169 -13.41 13.34 4.02
CA GLU A 169 -13.65 12.90 2.64
C GLU A 169 -12.77 13.65 1.64
N LEU A 170 -12.58 14.95 1.81
CA LEU A 170 -11.70 15.76 0.98
C LEU A 170 -10.25 15.28 1.09
N LEU A 171 -9.72 15.15 2.30
CA LEU A 171 -8.35 14.67 2.54
C LEU A 171 -8.16 13.26 1.99
N TYR A 172 -9.12 12.38 2.22
CA TYR A 172 -9.12 11.03 1.66
C TYR A 172 -9.11 11.09 0.11
N ALA A 173 -10.00 11.86 -0.51
CA ALA A 173 -10.04 12.00 -1.97
C ALA A 173 -8.74 12.57 -2.55
N MET A 174 -8.13 13.57 -1.91
CA MET A 174 -6.86 14.16 -2.32
C MET A 174 -5.69 13.17 -2.24
N MET A 175 -5.69 12.33 -1.20
CA MET A 175 -4.66 11.31 -0.99
C MET A 175 -4.76 10.15 -1.99
N TRP A 176 -5.97 9.84 -2.47
CA TRP A 176 -6.23 8.68 -3.33
C TRP A 176 -6.49 8.98 -4.81
N GLY A 177 -6.86 10.21 -5.16
CA GLY A 177 -7.17 10.59 -6.55
C GLY A 177 -6.01 10.31 -7.51
N VAL A 178 -4.79 10.31 -7.00
CA VAL A 178 -3.54 10.12 -7.73
C VAL A 178 -3.30 8.68 -8.19
N GLY A 179 -3.55 7.71 -7.30
CA GLY A 179 -3.34 6.29 -7.58
C GLY A 179 -4.36 5.73 -8.57
N ALA A 180 -5.64 6.06 -8.37
CA ALA A 180 -6.73 5.66 -9.27
C ALA A 180 -6.59 6.31 -10.67
N TYR A 181 -6.13 7.56 -10.73
CA TYR A 181 -5.91 8.27 -12.00
C TYR A 181 -4.80 7.66 -12.85
N SER A 182 -3.79 7.03 -12.22
CA SER A 182 -2.66 6.40 -12.91
C SER A 182 -3.01 5.13 -13.67
N GLY A 183 -3.88 4.28 -13.11
CA GLY A 183 -4.30 3.02 -13.73
C GLY A 183 -5.24 3.20 -14.91
N TRP A 184 -5.98 4.31 -14.99
CA TRP A 184 -7.04 4.51 -15.99
C TRP A 184 -6.59 5.17 -17.30
N GLN A 185 -5.44 5.85 -17.33
CA GLN A 185 -4.99 6.58 -18.54
C GLN A 185 -3.88 5.90 -19.35
N GLY A 186 -3.33 4.78 -18.88
CA GLY A 186 -2.24 4.10 -19.59
C GLY A 186 -0.94 4.94 -19.68
N ARG A 187 -0.80 5.99 -18.86
CA ARG A 187 0.41 6.81 -18.74
C ARG A 187 1.02 6.59 -17.36
N PRO A 188 2.35 6.40 -17.26
CA PRO A 188 3.02 6.32 -15.97
C PRO A 188 2.84 7.64 -15.22
N VAL A 189 2.27 7.56 -14.02
CA VAL A 189 2.12 8.71 -13.11
C VAL A 189 3.25 8.67 -12.09
N ASP A 190 3.91 9.81 -11.91
CA ASP A 190 4.97 9.98 -10.93
C ASP A 190 4.34 10.25 -9.55
N VAL A 191 4.08 9.18 -8.80
CA VAL A 191 3.50 9.24 -7.45
C VAL A 191 4.34 10.13 -6.52
N PRO A 192 5.67 10.01 -6.46
CA PRO A 192 6.51 10.97 -5.71
C PRO A 192 6.31 12.44 -6.11
N ALA A 193 6.25 12.75 -7.41
CA ALA A 193 6.05 14.14 -7.85
C ALA A 193 4.70 14.69 -7.40
N ILE A 194 3.65 13.87 -7.41
CA ILE A 194 2.33 14.30 -6.98
C ILE A 194 2.24 14.37 -5.45
N ALA A 195 2.87 13.44 -4.73
CA ALA A 195 3.01 13.53 -3.28
C ALA A 195 3.65 14.87 -2.88
N LYS A 196 4.73 15.28 -3.57
CA LYS A 196 5.36 16.59 -3.37
C LYS A 196 4.36 17.74 -3.56
N GLN A 197 3.54 17.69 -4.61
CA GLN A 197 2.49 18.70 -4.83
C GLN A 197 1.42 18.66 -3.74
N LEU A 198 1.06 17.47 -3.25
CA LEU A 198 0.09 17.30 -2.18
C LEU A 198 0.60 17.90 -0.85
N HIS A 199 1.88 17.72 -0.51
CA HIS A 199 2.49 18.43 0.63
C HIS A 199 2.32 19.94 0.53
N GLN A 200 2.54 20.52 -0.67
CA GLN A 200 2.37 21.95 -0.91
C GLN A 200 0.91 22.39 -0.73
N VAL A 201 -0.05 21.65 -1.28
CA VAL A 201 -1.47 21.99 -1.17
C VAL A 201 -1.96 21.89 0.27
N ILE A 202 -1.53 20.88 1.02
CA ILE A 202 -1.92 20.70 2.43
C ILE A 202 -1.29 21.80 3.31
N GLY A 203 -0.04 22.19 3.07
CA GLY A 203 0.64 23.21 3.87
C GLY A 203 0.27 24.65 3.51
N ASN A 204 0.17 24.95 2.21
CA ASN A 204 0.14 26.32 1.69
C ASN A 204 -1.11 26.63 0.84
N GLY A 205 -2.01 25.66 0.66
CA GLY A 205 -3.14 25.75 -0.26
C GLY A 205 -2.75 25.59 -1.74
N LEU A 206 -3.75 25.48 -2.61
CA LEU A 206 -3.54 25.31 -4.06
C LEU A 206 -3.04 26.59 -4.74
N LEU A 207 -3.51 27.74 -4.26
CA LEU A 207 -3.14 29.06 -4.73
C LEU A 207 -2.41 29.77 -3.59
N SER A 208 -1.14 29.44 -3.36
CA SER A 208 -0.29 30.33 -2.58
C SER A 208 0.01 31.53 -3.48
N ILE A 209 -0.67 32.64 -3.28
CA ILE A 209 -0.32 33.87 -3.97
C ILE A 209 1.07 34.27 -3.47
N ALA A 210 2.11 33.93 -4.22
CA ALA A 210 3.34 34.71 -4.19
C ALA A 210 2.94 36.13 -4.59
N ASP A 211 3.19 37.11 -3.71
CA ASP A 211 2.83 38.52 -3.83
C ASP A 211 1.34 38.88 -3.67
N ARG A 212 0.90 39.00 -2.41
CA ARG A 212 0.02 40.12 -2.01
C ARG A 212 0.78 41.07 -1.10
N ASP A 213 1.86 41.65 -1.62
CA ASP A 213 2.34 42.94 -1.14
C ASP A 213 2.15 43.96 -2.26
N ARG A 214 0.96 44.59 -2.28
CA ARG A 214 0.73 46.00 -2.59
C ARG A 214 -0.52 46.49 -1.87
#